data_AF-A0A7W5QM59-F1
#
_entry.id   AF-A0A7W5QM59-F1
#
_cell.length_a   1.000
_cell.length_b   1.000
_cell.length_c   1.000
_cell.angle_alpha   90.00
_cell.angle_beta   90.00
_cell.angle_gamma   90.00
#
_symmetry.space_group_name_H-M   'P 1'
#
loop_
_entity.id
_entity.type
_entity.pdbx_description
1 polymer ?
#
loop_
_entity_poly.entity_id
_entity_poly.type
_entity_poly.pdbx_seq_one_letter_code
_entity_poly.pdbx_strand_id
1 'polypeptide(L)'
;MFADFDAITVGETRSLVRLIGAADVRRFVEMTGDDNPLHVDRAFAEETSFKDIVVHGMLGASFISTVIGTQLPGPGALWVSQSFDFLLPVRLGDELTVSCTVAAKHERDRLLELDTVIVNQNKQTVLTGQGKVKLLAARPRPVASAAADRPRVAVVTGGAGGIGAAICRRLAAAGIRVVINYRRDPARAEALAAELNRDDRRAIAVAADIATEEGAARLHEAALRGFGAVDILVNNASPKINAKPFAKLEWADFQAQLDVQLKGAFLMIERCVPGMAAARWGRIVTISSQVTEGPPSSGWTSYAVAKASAAMLTRYLAAELGPSGITVNNVAPGMTETPLIGDVPEKAQLLVARQTPLRRLATPADVAAAVTHLVSDEAGFVTGQTMRVNGGMAMP
;
A
#
# COMPACT_ATOMS: atom_id res chain seq x y z
N MET A 1 -16.69 -10.00 9.59
CA MET A 1 -16.62 -9.29 8.29
C MET A 1 -17.62 -8.16 8.39
N PHE A 2 -17.23 -6.91 8.11
CA PHE A 2 -18.15 -5.77 8.16
C PHE A 2 -19.10 -5.84 6.96
N ALA A 3 -20.33 -5.33 7.10
CA ALA A 3 -21.22 -5.20 5.97
C ALA A 3 -20.69 -4.17 4.95
N ASP A 4 -21.01 -4.41 3.69
CA ASP A 4 -20.65 -3.50 2.60
C ASP A 4 -21.63 -2.32 2.58
N PHE A 5 -21.12 -1.13 2.91
CA PHE A 5 -21.93 0.09 2.92
C PHE A 5 -22.42 0.46 1.51
N ASP A 6 -21.61 0.17 0.49
CA ASP A 6 -21.86 0.65 -0.87
C ASP A 6 -22.97 -0.18 -1.54
N ALA A 7 -23.08 -1.46 -1.16
CA ALA A 7 -24.13 -2.37 -1.64
C ALA A 7 -25.54 -2.04 -1.11
N ILE A 8 -25.67 -1.32 0.00
CA ILE A 8 -26.96 -1.00 0.62
C ILE A 8 -27.66 0.11 -0.15
N THR A 9 -28.94 -0.08 -0.47
CA THR A 9 -29.75 0.87 -1.24
C THR A 9 -30.87 1.49 -0.41
N VAL A 10 -31.23 2.74 -0.72
CA VAL A 10 -32.42 3.39 -0.15
C VAL A 10 -33.67 2.64 -0.61
N GLY A 11 -34.59 2.36 0.31
CA GLY A 11 -35.77 1.52 0.10
C GLY A 11 -35.55 0.03 0.36
N GLU A 12 -34.32 -0.41 0.63
CA GLU A 12 -34.07 -1.80 1.03
C GLU A 12 -34.73 -2.09 2.38
N THR A 13 -35.46 -3.21 2.44
CA THR A 13 -36.14 -3.67 3.66
C THR A 13 -35.61 -5.03 4.09
N ARG A 14 -35.47 -5.21 5.40
CA ARG A 14 -35.28 -6.52 6.04
C ARG A 14 -36.25 -6.68 7.20
N SER A 15 -36.69 -7.92 7.40
CA SER A 15 -37.69 -8.24 8.40
C SER A 15 -37.36 -9.54 9.12
N LEU A 16 -37.86 -9.65 10.34
CA LEU A 16 -37.91 -10.91 11.09
C LEU A 16 -39.32 -11.12 11.64
N VAL A 17 -39.67 -12.38 11.88
CA VAL A 17 -40.93 -12.78 12.51
C VAL A 17 -40.62 -13.39 13.87
N ARG A 18 -41.37 -13.01 14.91
CA ARG A 18 -41.17 -13.49 16.28
C ARG A 18 -42.49 -13.70 17.00
N LEU A 19 -42.72 -14.92 17.47
CA LEU A 19 -43.78 -15.22 18.43
C LEU A 19 -43.37 -14.74 19.83
N ILE A 20 -44.25 -14.02 20.50
CA ILE A 20 -44.01 -13.49 21.84
C ILE A 20 -44.50 -14.48 22.89
N GLY A 21 -43.57 -15.20 23.51
CA GLY A 21 -43.88 -16.16 24.57
C GLY A 21 -43.71 -15.59 25.98
N ALA A 22 -44.31 -16.27 26.96
CA ALA A 22 -44.10 -15.96 28.38
C ALA A 22 -42.62 -16.08 28.79
N ALA A 23 -41.85 -16.93 28.10
CA ALA A 23 -40.41 -17.05 28.32
C ALA A 23 -39.64 -15.80 27.87
N ASP A 24 -40.06 -15.13 26.79
CA ASP A 24 -39.43 -13.89 26.34
C ASP A 24 -39.69 -12.76 27.35
N VAL A 25 -40.91 -12.68 27.88
CA VAL A 25 -41.26 -11.72 28.95
C VAL A 25 -40.43 -11.94 30.20
N ARG A 26 -40.32 -13.19 30.68
CA ARG A 26 -39.49 -13.50 31.86
C ARG A 26 -38.02 -13.12 31.67
N ARG A 27 -37.43 -13.47 30.52
CA ARG A 27 -36.04 -13.08 30.22
C ARG A 27 -35.87 -11.57 30.14
N PHE A 28 -36.87 -10.87 29.62
CA PHE A 28 -36.85 -9.42 29.58
C PHE A 28 -36.85 -8.84 31.00
N VAL A 29 -37.73 -9.32 31.88
CA VAL A 29 -37.77 -8.93 33.30
C VAL A 29 -36.45 -9.25 34.01
N GLU A 30 -35.90 -10.45 33.81
CA GLU A 30 -34.59 -10.84 34.36
C GLU A 30 -33.46 -9.89 33.92
N MET A 31 -33.53 -9.38 32.69
CA MET A 31 -32.54 -8.48 32.11
C MET A 31 -32.73 -7.02 32.57
N THR A 32 -33.97 -6.53 32.59
CA THR A 32 -34.26 -5.10 32.81
C THR A 32 -34.63 -4.76 34.26
N GLY A 33 -35.08 -5.76 35.03
CA GLY A 33 -35.70 -5.56 36.33
C GLY A 33 -37.10 -4.95 36.28
N ASP A 34 -37.69 -4.79 35.09
CA ASP A 34 -39.06 -4.30 34.94
C ASP A 34 -40.05 -5.45 35.16
N ASP A 35 -40.57 -5.55 36.38
CA ASP A 35 -41.54 -6.55 36.81
C ASP A 35 -42.94 -5.96 37.04
N ASN A 36 -43.26 -4.85 36.35
CA ASN A 36 -44.57 -4.21 36.48
C ASN A 36 -45.70 -5.25 36.35
N PRO A 37 -46.62 -5.34 37.33
CA PRO A 37 -47.65 -6.37 37.36
C PRO A 37 -48.50 -6.47 36.08
N LEU A 38 -48.67 -5.37 35.33
CA LEU A 38 -49.35 -5.36 34.02
C LEU A 38 -48.74 -6.35 33.01
N HIS A 39 -47.44 -6.63 33.13
CA HIS A 39 -46.66 -7.44 32.20
C HIS A 39 -46.49 -8.90 32.65
N VAL A 40 -46.65 -9.19 33.94
CA VAL A 40 -46.26 -10.49 34.53
C VAL A 40 -47.36 -11.15 35.37
N ASP A 41 -48.34 -10.41 35.87
CA ASP A 41 -49.43 -10.91 36.71
C ASP A 41 -50.77 -10.78 35.98
N ARG A 42 -51.36 -11.94 35.65
CA ARG A 42 -52.66 -12.00 34.98
C ARG A 42 -53.80 -11.47 35.86
N ALA A 43 -53.78 -11.74 37.17
CA ALA A 43 -54.84 -11.29 38.06
C ALA A 43 -54.89 -9.77 38.12
N PHE A 44 -53.72 -9.13 38.25
CA PHE A 44 -53.62 -7.68 38.16
C PHE A 44 -54.06 -7.15 36.79
N ALA A 45 -53.62 -7.78 35.70
CA ALA A 45 -53.95 -7.32 34.35
C ALA A 45 -55.46 -7.40 34.03
N GLU A 46 -56.19 -8.38 34.58
CA GLU A 46 -57.65 -8.53 34.47
C GLU A 46 -58.42 -7.37 35.13
N GLU A 47 -57.87 -6.78 36.19
CA GLU A 47 -58.44 -5.61 36.86
C GLU A 47 -58.31 -4.33 36.03
N THR A 48 -57.31 -4.26 35.14
CA THR A 48 -57.12 -3.09 34.27
C THR A 48 -58.14 -3.01 33.12
N SER A 49 -58.10 -1.93 32.35
CA SER A 49 -58.88 -1.80 31.10
C SER A 49 -58.42 -2.77 30.00
N PHE A 50 -57.22 -3.37 30.13
CA PHE A 50 -56.65 -4.26 29.13
C PHE A 50 -57.10 -5.72 29.24
N LYS A 51 -57.62 -6.14 30.40
CA LYS A 51 -58.25 -7.46 30.66
C LYS A 51 -57.39 -8.71 30.52
N ASP A 52 -56.15 -8.59 30.10
CA ASP A 52 -55.12 -9.63 30.08
C ASP A 52 -53.75 -8.95 30.03
N ILE A 53 -52.68 -9.74 30.14
CA ILE A 53 -51.29 -9.28 30.12
C ILE A 53 -51.02 -8.43 28.86
N VAL A 54 -50.40 -7.27 29.06
CA VAL A 54 -49.80 -6.47 28.00
C VAL A 54 -48.30 -6.72 28.06
N VAL A 55 -47.64 -7.03 26.95
CA VAL A 55 -46.21 -7.25 26.91
C VAL A 55 -45.45 -5.92 26.93
N HIS A 56 -44.26 -5.89 27.53
CA HIS A 56 -43.34 -4.76 27.48
C HIS A 56 -43.14 -4.25 26.04
N GLY A 57 -43.49 -3.00 25.76
CA GLY A 57 -43.28 -2.41 24.42
C GLY A 57 -41.81 -2.49 24.00
N MET A 58 -40.90 -2.25 24.95
CA MET A 58 -39.45 -2.31 24.71
C MET A 58 -38.94 -3.73 24.39
N LEU A 59 -39.65 -4.78 24.79
CA LEU A 59 -39.32 -6.14 24.35
C LEU A 59 -39.53 -6.28 22.84
N GLY A 60 -40.68 -5.81 22.32
CA GLY A 60 -40.93 -5.76 20.88
C GLY A 60 -39.90 -4.90 20.15
N ALA A 61 -39.61 -3.71 20.67
CA ALA A 61 -38.62 -2.79 20.11
C ALA A 61 -37.20 -3.40 20.09
N SER A 62 -36.85 -4.26 21.05
CA SER A 62 -35.51 -4.88 21.11
C SER A 62 -35.20 -5.73 19.88
N PHE A 63 -36.21 -6.30 19.22
CA PHE A 63 -36.01 -7.11 18.01
C PHE A 63 -35.59 -6.28 16.79
N ILE A 64 -35.83 -4.96 16.78
CA ILE A 64 -35.27 -4.05 15.78
C ILE A 64 -33.73 -4.11 15.82
N SER A 65 -33.15 -4.28 17.03
CA SER A 65 -31.71 -4.48 17.20
C SER A 65 -31.20 -5.74 16.50
N THR A 66 -32.01 -6.80 16.49
CA THR A 66 -31.65 -8.04 15.79
C THR A 66 -31.64 -7.81 14.28
N VAL A 67 -32.66 -7.16 13.71
CA VAL A 67 -32.69 -6.84 12.27
C VAL A 67 -31.48 -5.98 11.89
N ILE A 68 -31.22 -4.91 12.65
CA ILE A 68 -30.17 -3.96 12.33
C ILE A 68 -28.77 -4.57 12.46
N GLY A 69 -28.51 -5.28 13.55
CA GLY A 69 -27.18 -5.84 13.84
C GLY A 69 -26.82 -7.05 12.97
N THR A 70 -27.81 -7.76 12.42
CA THR A 70 -27.57 -9.04 11.72
C THR A 70 -27.96 -9.03 10.24
N GLN A 71 -28.88 -8.16 9.81
CA GLN A 71 -29.42 -8.18 8.45
C GLN A 71 -29.21 -6.86 7.71
N LEU A 72 -29.59 -5.72 8.30
CA LEU A 72 -29.58 -4.42 7.61
C LEU A 72 -29.31 -3.25 8.56
N PRO A 73 -28.10 -2.66 8.57
CA PRO A 73 -26.99 -2.93 7.66
C PRO A 73 -26.22 -4.21 7.97
N GLY A 74 -26.40 -4.82 9.16
CA GLY A 74 -25.70 -6.04 9.56
C GLY A 74 -24.40 -5.76 10.33
N PRO A 75 -23.42 -6.67 10.28
CA PRO A 75 -22.21 -6.60 11.11
C PRO A 75 -21.45 -5.27 10.96
N GLY A 76 -21.13 -4.64 12.08
CA GLY A 76 -20.44 -3.35 12.13
C GLY A 76 -21.36 -2.13 12.25
N ALA A 77 -22.67 -2.34 12.33
CA ALA A 77 -23.63 -1.31 12.69
C ALA A 77 -23.36 -0.77 14.10
N LEU A 78 -23.22 0.54 14.21
CA LEU A 78 -23.16 1.27 15.47
C LEU A 78 -24.42 2.14 15.59
N TRP A 79 -25.18 1.96 16.67
CA TRP A 79 -26.36 2.77 16.93
C TRP A 79 -26.00 4.21 17.26
N VAL A 80 -26.69 5.17 16.64
CA VAL A 80 -26.52 6.61 16.90
C VAL A 80 -27.73 7.18 17.63
N SER A 81 -28.94 6.91 17.12
CA SER A 81 -30.19 7.37 17.74
C SER A 81 -31.37 6.49 17.37
N GLN A 82 -32.45 6.54 18.15
CA GLN A 82 -33.68 5.82 17.89
C GLN A 82 -34.88 6.54 18.52
N SER A 83 -35.99 6.65 17.79
CA SER A 83 -37.30 7.03 18.30
C SER A 83 -38.33 5.93 18.06
N PHE A 84 -39.36 5.86 18.90
CA PHE A 84 -40.46 4.92 18.80
C PHE A 84 -41.79 5.55 19.22
N ASP A 85 -42.85 5.16 18.54
CA ASP A 85 -44.24 5.37 18.94
C ASP A 85 -44.89 4.00 19.15
N PHE A 86 -45.42 3.76 20.36
CA PHE A 86 -46.15 2.54 20.71
C PHE A 86 -47.64 2.77 20.45
N LEU A 87 -48.16 2.12 19.40
CA LEU A 87 -49.50 2.42 18.87
C LEU A 87 -50.58 1.50 19.43
N LEU A 88 -50.25 0.21 19.64
CA LEU A 88 -51.19 -0.80 20.13
C LEU A 88 -50.49 -1.74 21.13
N PRO A 89 -51.23 -2.24 22.14
CA PRO A 89 -50.68 -3.22 23.08
C PRO A 89 -50.39 -4.55 22.38
N VAL A 90 -49.26 -5.15 22.72
CA VAL A 90 -48.89 -6.52 22.30
C VAL A 90 -49.26 -7.51 23.40
N ARG A 91 -49.75 -8.69 23.04
CA ARG A 91 -50.20 -9.74 23.95
C ARG A 91 -49.28 -10.95 23.92
N LEU A 92 -49.39 -11.78 24.96
CA LEU A 92 -48.76 -13.10 24.95
C LEU A 92 -49.37 -13.95 23.84
N GLY A 93 -48.51 -14.58 23.04
CA GLY A 93 -48.92 -15.36 21.87
C GLY A 93 -49.07 -14.55 20.58
N ASP A 94 -48.91 -13.23 20.61
CA ASP A 94 -48.86 -12.44 19.38
C ASP A 94 -47.62 -12.80 18.56
N GLU A 95 -47.79 -12.84 17.24
CA GLU A 95 -46.70 -12.96 16.29
C GLU A 95 -46.39 -11.59 15.71
N LEU A 96 -45.16 -11.12 15.93
CA LEU A 96 -44.70 -9.81 15.47
C LEU A 96 -43.81 -9.96 14.24
N THR A 97 -44.13 -9.23 13.18
CA THR A 97 -43.22 -8.99 12.06
C THR A 97 -42.55 -7.64 12.26
N VAL A 98 -41.24 -7.67 12.49
CA VAL A 98 -40.40 -6.50 12.74
C VAL A 98 -39.63 -6.19 11.47
N SER A 99 -39.80 -4.98 10.92
CA SER A 99 -39.19 -4.58 9.65
C SER A 99 -38.38 -3.29 9.82
N CYS A 100 -37.24 -3.22 9.14
CA CYS A 100 -36.42 -2.03 9.01
C CYS A 100 -36.22 -1.72 7.53
N THR A 101 -36.46 -0.47 7.13
CA THR A 101 -36.31 0.00 5.75
C THR A 101 -35.32 1.15 5.70
N VAL A 102 -34.39 1.17 4.73
CA VAL A 102 -33.47 2.29 4.55
C VAL A 102 -34.22 3.51 4.02
N ALA A 103 -34.42 4.52 4.87
CA ALA A 103 -35.06 5.77 4.52
C ALA A 103 -34.08 6.75 3.84
N ALA A 104 -32.83 6.82 4.33
CA ALA A 104 -31.78 7.64 3.72
C ALA A 104 -30.38 7.05 3.94
N LYS A 105 -29.46 7.39 3.04
CA LYS A 105 -28.06 6.97 3.06
C LYS A 105 -27.15 8.20 2.96
N HIS A 106 -26.28 8.37 3.95
CA HIS A 106 -25.35 9.50 4.07
C HIS A 106 -23.91 9.00 3.90
N GLU A 107 -23.38 9.07 2.68
CA GLU A 107 -22.10 8.43 2.32
C GLU A 107 -20.90 8.98 3.07
N ARG A 108 -20.84 10.31 3.21
CA ARG A 108 -19.72 11.00 3.87
C ARG A 108 -19.46 10.47 5.28
N ASP A 109 -20.52 10.19 6.02
CA ASP A 109 -20.45 9.76 7.41
C ASP A 109 -20.64 8.25 7.60
N ARG A 110 -20.84 7.51 6.49
CA ARG A 110 -21.26 6.10 6.47
C ARG A 110 -22.46 5.84 7.38
N LEU A 111 -23.48 6.70 7.28
CA LEU A 111 -24.65 6.70 8.15
C LEU A 111 -25.92 6.35 7.37
N LEU A 112 -26.79 5.53 7.97
CA LEU A 112 -28.11 5.18 7.45
C LEU A 112 -29.19 5.71 8.39
N GLU A 113 -30.26 6.21 7.80
CA GLU A 113 -31.55 6.46 8.46
C GLU A 113 -32.48 5.30 8.10
N LEU A 114 -33.12 4.72 9.11
CA LEU A 114 -33.94 3.53 9.00
C LEU A 114 -35.34 3.80 9.55
N ASP A 115 -36.37 3.52 8.75
CA ASP A 115 -37.74 3.45 9.23
C ASP A 115 -38.00 2.06 9.81
N THR A 116 -38.56 2.01 11.01
CA THR A 116 -38.81 0.76 11.73
C THR A 116 -40.31 0.59 11.97
N VAL A 117 -40.85 -0.58 11.64
CA VAL A 117 -42.27 -0.89 11.80
C VAL A 117 -42.43 -2.28 12.37
N ILE A 118 -43.31 -2.43 13.35
CA ILE A 118 -43.72 -3.73 13.88
C ILE A 118 -45.22 -3.91 13.64
N VAL A 119 -45.59 -5.03 13.02
CA VAL A 119 -46.99 -5.42 12.81
C VAL A 119 -47.29 -6.74 13.51
N ASN A 120 -48.51 -6.91 13.99
CA ASN A 120 -48.98 -8.18 14.56
C ASN A 120 -49.52 -9.14 13.49
N GLN A 121 -49.97 -10.33 13.91
CA GLN A 121 -50.57 -11.36 13.06
C GLN A 121 -51.80 -10.90 12.26
N ASN A 122 -52.47 -9.84 12.73
CA ASN A 122 -53.64 -9.24 12.08
C ASN A 122 -53.26 -8.09 11.15
N LYS A 123 -51.96 -7.88 10.88
CA LYS A 123 -51.40 -6.79 10.07
C LYS A 123 -51.68 -5.39 10.65
N GLN A 124 -51.92 -5.30 11.95
CA GLN A 124 -52.06 -4.01 12.63
C GLN A 124 -50.68 -3.53 13.08
N THR A 125 -50.38 -2.25 12.84
CA THR A 125 -49.13 -1.64 13.29
C THR A 125 -49.17 -1.41 14.79
N VAL A 126 -48.26 -2.06 15.51
CA VAL A 126 -48.15 -1.94 16.98
C VAL A 126 -47.05 -0.96 17.39
N LEU A 127 -46.05 -0.75 16.53
CA LEU A 127 -44.95 0.18 16.76
C LEU A 127 -44.44 0.76 15.45
N THR A 128 -44.15 2.07 15.46
CA THR A 128 -43.39 2.76 14.40
C THR A 128 -42.20 3.49 15.01
N GLY A 129 -41.17 3.79 14.21
CA GLY A 129 -40.01 4.51 14.71
C GLY A 129 -38.98 4.84 13.64
N GLN A 130 -37.98 5.63 14.01
CA GLN A 130 -36.86 5.97 13.14
C GLN A 130 -35.51 5.80 13.87
N GLY A 131 -34.57 5.14 13.22
CA GLY A 131 -33.24 4.85 13.73
C GLY A 131 -32.14 5.48 12.88
N LYS A 132 -31.04 5.92 13.51
CA LYS A 132 -29.79 6.29 12.83
C LYS A 132 -28.69 5.33 13.22
N VAL A 133 -28.01 4.76 12.23
CA VAL A 133 -26.91 3.81 12.44
C VAL A 133 -25.70 4.16 11.58
N LYS A 134 -24.50 4.05 12.14
CA LYS A 134 -23.24 4.26 11.45
C LYS A 134 -22.57 2.93 11.15
N LEU A 135 -22.17 2.71 9.90
CA LEU A 135 -21.50 1.47 9.51
C LEU A 135 -19.99 1.63 9.57
N LEU A 136 -19.38 0.99 10.56
CA LEU A 136 -17.93 1.02 10.76
C LEU A 136 -17.21 0.31 9.60
N ALA A 137 -15.99 0.78 9.29
CA ALA A 137 -15.10 0.12 8.35
C ALA A 137 -14.00 -0.62 9.10
N ALA A 138 -13.55 -1.75 8.55
CA ALA A 138 -12.34 -2.40 9.04
C ALA A 138 -11.16 -1.42 8.93
N ARG A 139 -10.34 -1.32 9.98
CA ARG A 139 -8.99 -0.77 9.79
C ARG A 139 -8.23 -1.70 8.84
N PRO A 140 -7.55 -1.17 7.81
CA PRO A 140 -6.64 -1.97 7.02
C PRO A 140 -5.64 -2.61 7.97
N ARG A 141 -5.64 -3.94 8.02
CA ARG A 141 -4.61 -4.68 8.77
C ARG A 141 -3.29 -4.39 8.05
N PRO A 142 -2.19 -4.07 8.77
CA PRO A 142 -0.88 -3.98 8.15
C PRO A 142 -0.69 -5.26 7.33
N VAL A 143 -0.39 -5.12 6.04
CA VAL A 143 -0.02 -6.27 5.22
C VAL A 143 1.29 -6.76 5.83
N ALA A 144 1.20 -7.73 6.74
CA ALA A 144 2.37 -8.47 7.18
C ALA A 144 2.96 -9.03 5.89
N SER A 145 4.21 -8.66 5.59
CA SER A 145 4.97 -9.23 4.48
C SER A 145 4.87 -10.74 4.62
N ALA A 146 4.03 -11.38 3.80
CA ALA A 146 4.12 -12.81 3.62
C ALA A 146 5.54 -13.03 3.14
N ALA A 147 6.37 -13.70 3.95
CA ALA A 147 7.69 -14.11 3.52
C ALA A 147 7.50 -14.81 2.18
N ALA A 148 8.16 -14.31 1.13
CA ALA A 148 8.02 -14.91 -0.17
C ALA A 148 8.46 -16.38 -0.07
N ASP A 149 7.60 -17.32 -0.50
CA ASP A 149 7.92 -18.76 -0.58
C ASP A 149 9.10 -19.06 -1.53
N ARG A 150 9.63 -18.03 -2.19
CA ARG A 150 10.82 -18.07 -3.04
C ARG A 150 11.77 -16.89 -2.74
N PRO A 151 13.07 -17.05 -3.02
CA PRO A 151 13.99 -15.93 -3.08
C PRO A 151 13.48 -14.82 -4.01
N ARG A 152 13.61 -13.57 -3.55
CA ARG A 152 13.31 -12.39 -4.36
C ARG A 152 14.30 -12.24 -5.50
N VAL A 153 13.87 -11.57 -6.56
CA VAL A 153 14.67 -11.34 -7.77
C VAL A 153 14.88 -9.85 -7.98
N ALA A 154 16.14 -9.44 -8.10
CA ALA A 154 16.55 -8.08 -8.39
C ALA A 154 17.15 -7.95 -9.79
N VAL A 155 16.71 -6.96 -10.54
CA VAL A 155 17.38 -6.51 -11.76
C VAL A 155 18.19 -5.25 -11.43
N VAL A 156 19.49 -5.25 -11.72
CA VAL A 156 20.38 -4.10 -11.49
C VAL A 156 20.90 -3.60 -12.84
N THR A 157 20.39 -2.46 -13.32
CA THR A 157 20.85 -1.86 -14.57
C THR A 157 22.27 -1.32 -14.41
N GLY A 158 23.15 -1.55 -15.39
CA GLY A 158 24.58 -1.26 -15.23
C GLY A 158 25.23 -2.01 -14.06
N GLY A 159 24.70 -3.20 -13.72
CA GLY A 159 25.12 -4.02 -12.58
C GLY A 159 26.57 -4.49 -12.62
N ALA A 160 27.23 -4.47 -13.78
CA ALA A 160 28.67 -4.76 -13.89
C ALA A 160 29.59 -3.56 -13.60
N GLY A 161 29.02 -2.36 -13.39
CA GLY A 161 29.77 -1.14 -13.04
C GLY A 161 30.19 -1.09 -11.56
N GLY A 162 30.92 -0.04 -11.16
CA GLY A 162 31.47 0.06 -9.79
C GLY A 162 30.42 -0.05 -8.67
N ILE A 163 29.44 0.87 -8.63
CA ILE A 163 28.32 0.82 -7.68
C ILE A 163 27.43 -0.40 -7.93
N GLY A 164 27.09 -0.66 -9.19
CA GLY A 164 26.23 -1.78 -9.59
C GLY A 164 26.73 -3.13 -9.09
N ALA A 165 28.03 -3.40 -9.17
CA ALA A 165 28.62 -4.67 -8.75
C ALA A 165 28.57 -4.83 -7.23
N ALA A 166 28.78 -3.74 -6.47
CA ALA A 166 28.62 -3.76 -5.02
C ALA A 166 27.16 -4.00 -4.60
N ILE A 167 26.20 -3.40 -5.31
CA ILE A 167 24.77 -3.66 -5.12
C ILE A 167 24.47 -5.14 -5.37
N CYS A 168 24.92 -5.69 -6.52
CA CYS A 168 24.72 -7.10 -6.85
C CYS A 168 25.26 -8.03 -5.76
N ARG A 169 26.50 -7.80 -5.31
CA ARG A 169 27.12 -8.59 -4.23
C ARG A 169 26.31 -8.55 -2.95
N ARG A 170 25.88 -7.35 -2.54
CA ARG A 170 25.17 -7.19 -1.27
C ARG A 170 23.76 -7.79 -1.31
N LEU A 171 23.05 -7.63 -2.43
CA LEU A 171 21.74 -8.27 -2.61
C LEU A 171 21.86 -9.80 -2.62
N ALA A 172 22.87 -10.34 -3.33
CA ALA A 172 23.12 -11.79 -3.34
C ALA A 172 23.46 -12.35 -1.95
N ALA A 173 24.25 -11.61 -1.16
CA ALA A 173 24.54 -11.94 0.23
C ALA A 173 23.29 -11.91 1.13
N ALA A 174 22.29 -11.08 0.79
CA ALA A 174 20.99 -11.04 1.44
C ALA A 174 20.00 -12.12 0.95
N GLY A 175 20.46 -13.09 0.15
CA GLY A 175 19.61 -14.17 -0.36
C GLY A 175 18.78 -13.82 -1.59
N ILE A 176 19.01 -12.67 -2.20
CA ILE A 176 18.28 -12.21 -3.40
C ILE A 176 18.98 -12.73 -4.66
N ARG A 177 18.20 -13.22 -5.63
CA ARG A 177 18.69 -13.57 -6.96
C ARG A 177 18.89 -12.31 -7.79
N VAL A 178 19.99 -12.20 -8.53
CA VAL A 178 20.41 -10.96 -9.19
C VAL A 178 20.58 -11.14 -10.69
N VAL A 179 19.94 -10.27 -11.46
CA VAL A 179 20.16 -10.12 -12.90
C VAL A 179 21.11 -8.94 -13.10
N ILE A 180 22.34 -9.28 -13.51
CA ILE A 180 23.44 -8.33 -13.70
C ILE A 180 23.38 -7.82 -15.14
N ASN A 181 22.84 -6.63 -15.35
CA ASN A 181 22.84 -6.02 -16.67
C ASN A 181 24.19 -5.38 -17.00
N TYR A 182 24.61 -5.55 -18.25
CA TYR A 182 25.72 -4.82 -18.86
C TYR A 182 25.39 -4.46 -20.31
N ARG A 183 26.13 -3.48 -20.84
CA ARG A 183 25.99 -3.05 -22.24
C ARG A 183 27.15 -3.51 -23.15
N ARG A 184 28.40 -3.42 -22.67
CA ARG A 184 29.60 -3.59 -23.52
C ARG A 184 30.69 -4.51 -22.96
N ASP A 185 30.68 -4.80 -21.67
CA ASP A 185 31.76 -5.54 -20.99
C ASP A 185 31.22 -6.86 -20.42
N PRO A 186 31.16 -7.93 -21.24
CA PRO A 186 30.69 -9.24 -20.79
C PRO A 186 31.62 -9.84 -19.73
N ALA A 187 32.93 -9.66 -19.87
CA ALA A 187 33.92 -10.27 -18.98
C ALA A 187 33.71 -9.87 -17.51
N ARG A 188 33.47 -8.57 -17.24
CA ARG A 188 33.17 -8.13 -15.87
C ARG A 188 31.85 -8.69 -15.34
N ALA A 189 30.82 -8.74 -16.17
CA ALA A 189 29.51 -9.22 -15.75
C ALA A 189 29.50 -10.74 -15.49
N GLU A 190 30.16 -11.50 -16.35
CA GLU A 190 30.30 -12.96 -16.25
C GLU A 190 31.19 -13.36 -15.08
N ALA A 191 32.30 -12.64 -14.85
CA ALA A 191 33.15 -12.85 -13.67
C ALA A 191 32.37 -12.60 -12.38
N LEU A 192 31.55 -11.53 -12.32
CA LEU A 192 30.69 -11.26 -11.17
C LEU A 192 29.61 -12.35 -11.02
N ALA A 193 28.98 -12.78 -12.11
CA ALA A 193 28.00 -13.87 -12.04
C ALA A 193 28.64 -15.17 -11.51
N ALA A 194 29.85 -15.52 -11.97
CA ALA A 194 30.60 -16.67 -11.48
C ALA A 194 30.97 -16.53 -10.00
N GLU A 195 31.41 -15.35 -9.56
CA GLU A 195 31.70 -15.03 -8.16
C GLU A 195 30.48 -15.29 -7.25
N LEU A 196 29.30 -14.83 -7.68
CA LEU A 196 28.04 -14.95 -6.94
C LEU A 196 27.42 -16.34 -7.00
N ASN A 197 27.80 -17.14 -8.00
CA ASN A 197 27.26 -18.47 -8.24
C ASN A 197 28.07 -19.61 -7.61
N ARG A 198 29.06 -19.32 -6.76
CA ARG A 198 29.93 -20.35 -6.17
C ARG A 198 29.17 -21.41 -5.37
N ASP A 199 28.14 -21.01 -4.64
CA ASP A 199 27.39 -21.90 -3.74
C ASP A 199 25.99 -22.28 -4.27
N ASP A 200 25.35 -21.38 -5.01
CA ASP A 200 24.01 -21.54 -5.58
C ASP A 200 23.86 -20.64 -6.81
N ARG A 201 22.95 -20.96 -7.73
CA ARG A 201 22.65 -20.14 -8.91
C ARG A 201 21.89 -18.86 -8.51
N ARG A 202 22.62 -17.90 -7.97
CA ARG A 202 22.14 -16.61 -7.46
C ARG A 202 22.15 -15.51 -8.52
N ALA A 203 22.90 -15.64 -9.61
CA ALA A 203 23.07 -14.57 -10.58
C ALA A 203 23.10 -15.01 -12.04
N ILE A 204 22.61 -14.14 -12.92
CA ILE A 204 22.78 -14.25 -14.37
C ILE A 204 23.28 -12.92 -14.94
N ALA A 205 24.21 -12.97 -15.89
CA ALA A 205 24.68 -11.80 -16.63
C ALA A 205 23.86 -11.64 -17.92
N VAL A 206 23.40 -10.41 -18.21
CA VAL A 206 22.56 -10.13 -19.38
C VAL A 206 23.01 -8.88 -20.13
N ALA A 207 23.42 -9.07 -21.38
CA ALA A 207 23.69 -7.98 -22.32
C ALA A 207 22.38 -7.34 -22.78
N ALA A 208 22.19 -6.05 -22.47
CA ALA A 208 21.06 -5.27 -22.96
C ALA A 208 21.35 -3.76 -22.92
N ASP A 209 20.96 -3.05 -23.97
CA ASP A 209 20.89 -1.58 -23.95
C ASP A 209 19.51 -1.13 -23.47
N ILE A 210 19.44 -0.77 -22.19
CA ILE A 210 18.19 -0.35 -21.54
C ILE A 210 17.62 0.97 -22.09
N ALA A 211 18.37 1.73 -22.90
CA ALA A 211 17.84 2.91 -23.60
C ALA A 211 16.94 2.57 -24.81
N THR A 212 16.83 1.28 -25.16
CA THR A 212 16.03 0.76 -26.27
C THR A 212 14.90 -0.12 -25.76
N GLU A 213 13.78 -0.14 -26.50
CA GLU A 213 12.61 -1.00 -26.19
C GLU A 213 13.01 -2.48 -26.17
N GLU A 214 13.80 -2.90 -27.15
CA GLU A 214 14.24 -4.27 -27.34
C GLU A 214 15.21 -4.70 -26.24
N GLY A 215 16.13 -3.81 -25.84
CA GLY A 215 17.07 -4.09 -24.76
C GLY A 215 16.36 -4.19 -23.40
N ALA A 216 15.45 -3.25 -23.09
CA ALA A 216 14.66 -3.32 -21.86
C ALA A 216 13.79 -4.59 -21.81
N ALA A 217 13.14 -4.96 -22.93
CA ALA A 217 12.35 -6.18 -23.03
C ALA A 217 13.21 -7.43 -22.83
N ARG A 218 14.34 -7.54 -23.54
CA ARG A 218 15.30 -8.64 -23.40
C ARG A 218 15.77 -8.83 -21.96
N LEU A 219 16.08 -7.74 -21.26
CA LEU A 219 16.54 -7.79 -19.88
C LEU A 219 15.45 -8.31 -18.93
N HIS A 220 14.24 -7.78 -19.05
CA HIS A 220 13.09 -8.23 -18.27
C HIS A 220 12.76 -9.70 -18.52
N GLU A 221 12.67 -10.11 -19.79
CA GLU A 221 12.40 -11.50 -20.14
C GLU A 221 13.50 -12.47 -19.67
N ALA A 222 14.76 -12.05 -19.68
CA ALA A 222 15.85 -12.86 -19.15
C ALA A 222 15.69 -13.09 -17.63
N ALA A 223 15.22 -12.07 -16.90
CA ALA A 223 14.89 -12.21 -15.48
C ALA A 223 13.74 -13.20 -15.25
N LEU A 224 12.66 -13.10 -16.05
CA LEU A 224 11.54 -14.03 -15.97
C LEU A 224 11.94 -15.46 -16.33
N ARG A 225 12.69 -15.67 -17.42
CA ARG A 225 13.19 -17.00 -17.81
C ARG A 225 14.15 -17.59 -16.78
N GLY A 226 15.01 -16.75 -16.18
CA GLY A 226 16.02 -17.20 -15.23
C GLY A 226 15.45 -17.51 -13.85
N PHE A 227 14.53 -16.69 -13.37
CA PHE A 227 14.11 -16.69 -11.95
C PHE A 227 12.60 -16.53 -11.72
N GLY A 228 11.80 -16.38 -12.78
CA GLY A 228 10.33 -16.39 -12.73
C GLY A 228 9.66 -15.05 -12.41
N ALA A 229 10.40 -14.04 -11.94
CA ALA A 229 9.83 -12.76 -11.54
C ALA A 229 10.87 -11.62 -11.53
N VAL A 230 10.38 -10.39 -11.37
CA VAL A 230 11.19 -9.22 -10.99
C VAL A 230 10.49 -8.52 -9.84
N ASP A 231 11.06 -8.67 -8.63
CA ASP A 231 10.48 -8.09 -7.41
C ASP A 231 11.17 -6.75 -7.08
N ILE A 232 12.44 -6.62 -7.45
CA ILE A 232 13.28 -5.46 -7.17
C ILE A 232 13.88 -4.94 -8.48
N LEU A 233 13.76 -3.64 -8.73
CA LEU A 233 14.43 -2.95 -9.83
C LEU A 233 15.37 -1.88 -9.28
N VAL A 234 16.64 -1.96 -9.62
CA VAL A 234 17.63 -0.94 -9.30
C VAL A 234 18.08 -0.24 -10.59
N ASN A 235 17.59 0.97 -10.79
CA ASN A 235 17.97 1.85 -11.90
C ASN A 235 19.31 2.53 -11.58
N ASN A 236 20.40 1.84 -11.90
CA ASN A 236 21.78 2.27 -11.61
C ASN A 236 22.58 2.66 -12.87
N ALA A 237 22.17 2.23 -14.06
CA ALA A 237 22.89 2.50 -15.30
C ALA A 237 23.12 3.99 -15.52
N SER A 238 24.37 4.35 -15.85
CA SER A 238 24.76 5.71 -16.17
C SER A 238 25.88 5.68 -17.21
N PRO A 239 25.83 6.52 -18.27
CA PRO A 239 26.91 6.63 -19.24
C PRO A 239 28.08 7.42 -18.63
N LYS A 240 29.22 7.45 -19.35
CA LYS A 240 30.35 8.29 -18.95
C LYS A 240 29.90 9.77 -18.91
N ILE A 241 30.40 10.51 -17.93
CA ILE A 241 30.17 11.95 -17.83
C ILE A 241 31.09 12.65 -18.84
N ASN A 242 30.50 13.35 -19.81
CA ASN A 242 31.22 14.15 -20.80
C ASN A 242 31.19 15.62 -20.37
N ALA A 243 32.14 16.02 -19.52
CA ALA A 243 32.16 17.37 -18.96
C ALA A 243 32.47 18.41 -20.05
N LYS A 244 31.53 19.32 -20.32
CA LYS A 244 31.63 20.34 -21.38
C LYS A 244 31.13 21.70 -20.86
N PRO A 245 31.87 22.81 -21.06
CA PRO A 245 31.32 24.14 -20.87
C PRO A 245 30.05 24.32 -21.70
N PHE A 246 29.09 25.10 -21.20
CA PHE A 246 27.79 25.27 -21.87
C PHE A 246 27.92 25.72 -23.34
N ALA A 247 28.88 26.60 -23.65
CA ALA A 247 29.15 27.08 -25.02
C ALA A 247 29.56 25.97 -26.02
N LYS A 248 29.92 24.77 -25.54
CA LYS A 248 30.28 23.60 -26.36
C LYS A 248 29.32 22.41 -26.16
N LEU A 249 28.27 22.61 -25.37
CA LEU A 249 27.32 21.56 -25.03
C LEU A 249 26.27 21.48 -26.14
N GLU A 250 26.06 20.27 -26.67
CA GLU A 250 25.10 20.02 -27.75
C GLU A 250 23.89 19.26 -27.21
N TRP A 251 22.77 19.32 -27.92
CA TRP A 251 21.58 18.54 -27.54
C TRP A 251 21.87 17.03 -27.46
N ALA A 252 22.73 16.52 -28.33
CA ALA A 252 23.17 15.13 -28.29
C ALA A 252 23.83 14.74 -26.95
N ASP A 253 24.50 15.67 -26.26
CA ASP A 253 25.06 15.41 -24.92
C ASP A 253 23.97 15.25 -23.86
N PHE A 254 22.87 16.02 -23.96
CA PHE A 254 21.69 15.83 -23.11
C PHE A 254 21.00 14.52 -23.42
N GLN A 255 20.73 14.28 -24.71
CA GLN A 255 20.04 13.08 -25.17
C GLN A 255 20.77 11.81 -24.72
N ALA A 256 22.10 11.74 -24.85
CA ALA A 256 22.87 10.59 -24.40
C ALA A 256 22.72 10.30 -22.89
N GLN A 257 22.58 11.34 -22.06
CA GLN A 257 22.36 11.19 -20.62
C GLN A 257 20.91 10.81 -20.29
N LEU A 258 19.94 11.45 -20.96
CA LEU A 258 18.50 11.24 -20.78
C LEU A 258 18.06 9.86 -21.26
N ASP A 259 18.56 9.40 -22.41
CA ASP A 259 18.19 8.12 -23.02
C ASP A 259 18.51 6.95 -22.08
N VAL A 260 19.66 6.99 -21.41
CA VAL A 260 20.05 5.92 -20.48
C VAL A 260 19.40 6.09 -19.11
N GLN A 261 19.46 7.28 -18.53
CA GLN A 261 19.13 7.47 -17.10
C GLN A 261 17.66 7.76 -16.83
N LEU A 262 16.94 8.33 -17.80
CA LEU A 262 15.51 8.62 -17.69
C LEU A 262 14.69 7.65 -18.52
N LYS A 263 14.88 7.65 -19.85
CA LYS A 263 14.12 6.78 -20.76
C LYS A 263 14.36 5.31 -20.41
N GLY A 264 15.60 4.90 -20.22
CA GLY A 264 15.87 3.51 -19.85
C GLY A 264 15.34 3.09 -18.48
N ALA A 265 15.32 4.00 -17.51
CA ALA A 265 14.64 3.75 -16.23
C ALA A 265 13.13 3.59 -16.42
N PHE A 266 12.50 4.47 -17.22
CA PHE A 266 11.09 4.39 -17.57
C PHE A 266 10.73 3.04 -18.22
N LEU A 267 11.47 2.63 -19.26
CA LEU A 267 11.21 1.38 -19.98
C LEU A 267 11.32 0.15 -19.07
N MET A 268 12.28 0.14 -18.15
CA MET A 268 12.42 -0.94 -17.18
C MET A 268 11.30 -0.94 -16.14
N ILE A 269 10.92 0.22 -15.63
CA ILE A 269 9.81 0.37 -14.68
C ILE A 269 8.51 -0.13 -15.31
N GLU A 270 8.18 0.35 -16.50
CA GLU A 270 6.98 -0.04 -17.25
C GLU A 270 6.84 -1.56 -17.37
N ARG A 271 7.94 -2.27 -17.63
CA ARG A 271 7.95 -3.73 -17.76
C ARG A 271 7.80 -4.47 -16.43
N CYS A 272 8.39 -3.94 -15.36
CA CYS A 272 8.40 -4.64 -14.06
C CYS A 272 7.12 -4.40 -13.24
N VAL A 273 6.50 -3.22 -13.38
CA VAL A 273 5.35 -2.81 -12.55
C VAL A 273 4.15 -3.77 -12.63
N PRO A 274 3.72 -4.29 -13.80
CA PRO A 274 2.60 -5.22 -13.86
C PRO A 274 2.79 -6.46 -12.97
N GLY A 275 3.99 -7.06 -12.99
CA GLY A 275 4.33 -8.21 -12.15
C GLY A 275 4.36 -7.87 -10.66
N MET A 276 4.98 -6.74 -10.31
CA MET A 276 5.03 -6.25 -8.92
C MET A 276 3.63 -5.94 -8.35
N ALA A 277 2.77 -5.31 -9.16
CA ALA A 277 1.41 -4.94 -8.77
C ALA A 277 0.53 -6.17 -8.57
N ALA A 278 0.63 -7.17 -9.46
CA ALA A 278 -0.05 -8.45 -9.31
C ALA A 278 0.39 -9.18 -8.03
N ALA A 279 1.67 -9.09 -7.68
CA ALA A 279 2.22 -9.65 -6.44
C ALA A 279 1.89 -8.82 -5.18
N ARG A 280 1.32 -7.61 -5.33
CA ARG A 280 1.13 -6.62 -4.25
C ARG A 280 2.42 -6.31 -3.49
N TRP A 281 3.56 -6.44 -4.16
CA TRP A 281 4.88 -6.22 -3.59
C TRP A 281 5.87 -5.84 -4.70
N GLY A 282 6.60 -4.74 -4.49
CA GLY A 282 7.69 -4.35 -5.38
C GLY A 282 8.58 -3.30 -4.75
N ARG A 283 9.86 -3.26 -5.16
CA ARG A 283 10.81 -2.23 -4.74
C ARG A 283 11.54 -1.67 -5.94
N ILE A 284 11.43 -0.38 -6.15
CA ILE A 284 12.13 0.33 -7.21
C ILE A 284 13.09 1.33 -6.54
N VAL A 285 14.37 1.22 -6.86
CA VAL A 285 15.40 2.13 -6.36
C VAL A 285 16.13 2.78 -7.53
N THR A 286 16.11 4.10 -7.59
CA THR A 286 16.87 4.88 -8.58
C THR A 286 18.15 5.38 -7.94
N ILE A 287 19.28 5.21 -8.62
CA ILE A 287 20.55 5.81 -8.20
C ILE A 287 20.67 7.18 -8.88
N SER A 288 20.34 8.25 -8.16
CA SER A 288 20.59 9.61 -8.63
C SER A 288 22.05 10.01 -8.39
N SER A 289 22.29 11.19 -7.83
CA SER A 289 23.58 11.76 -7.53
C SER A 289 23.37 12.96 -6.62
N GLN A 290 24.33 13.20 -5.72
CA GLN A 290 24.39 14.43 -4.95
C GLN A 290 24.39 15.70 -5.81
N VAL A 291 24.80 15.63 -7.08
CA VAL A 291 24.83 16.78 -8.00
C VAL A 291 23.48 17.51 -8.13
N THR A 292 22.37 16.86 -7.77
CA THR A 292 21.03 17.46 -7.83
C THR A 292 20.71 18.39 -6.66
N GLU A 293 21.50 18.33 -5.59
CA GLU A 293 21.24 19.07 -4.33
C GLU A 293 22.48 19.81 -3.80
N GLY A 294 23.69 19.39 -4.21
CA GLY A 294 24.93 20.05 -3.85
C GLY A 294 25.29 21.22 -4.78
N PRO A 295 26.45 21.88 -4.53
CA PRO A 295 26.94 22.95 -5.38
C PRO A 295 27.06 22.51 -6.85
N PRO A 296 26.58 23.32 -7.82
CA PRO A 296 26.67 22.97 -9.22
C PRO A 296 28.13 22.77 -9.69
N SER A 297 28.39 21.63 -10.33
CA SER A 297 29.69 21.34 -10.94
C SER A 297 29.74 21.87 -12.37
N SER A 298 30.72 22.73 -12.66
CA SER A 298 30.87 23.31 -14.00
C SER A 298 31.04 22.24 -15.08
N GLY A 299 30.28 22.38 -16.15
CA GLY A 299 30.30 21.49 -17.32
C GLY A 299 29.56 20.17 -17.17
N TRP A 300 28.85 19.94 -16.07
CA TRP A 300 28.10 18.70 -15.81
C TRP A 300 26.59 18.85 -16.07
N THR A 301 26.17 19.90 -16.79
CA THR A 301 24.76 20.29 -16.96
C THR A 301 23.88 19.15 -17.48
N SER A 302 24.29 18.46 -18.55
CA SER A 302 23.50 17.35 -19.13
C SER A 302 23.33 16.18 -18.16
N TYR A 303 24.37 15.83 -17.42
CA TYR A 303 24.35 14.79 -16.39
C TYR A 303 23.45 15.18 -15.21
N ALA A 304 23.60 16.42 -14.70
CA ALA A 304 22.82 16.92 -13.58
C ALA A 304 21.32 16.96 -13.91
N VAL A 305 20.96 17.43 -15.11
CA VAL A 305 19.57 17.43 -15.60
C VAL A 305 19.02 16.01 -15.65
N ALA A 306 19.75 15.06 -16.26
CA ALA A 306 19.28 13.67 -16.34
C ALA A 306 19.09 13.02 -14.95
N LYS A 307 20.02 13.25 -14.01
CA LYS A 307 19.90 12.76 -12.63
C LYS A 307 18.73 13.40 -11.87
N ALA A 308 18.48 14.69 -12.07
CA ALA A 308 17.34 15.38 -11.47
C ALA A 308 16.00 14.86 -12.02
N SER A 309 15.91 14.63 -13.33
CA SER A 309 14.70 14.06 -13.95
C SER A 309 14.39 12.65 -13.42
N ALA A 310 15.41 11.80 -13.28
CA ALA A 310 15.24 10.45 -12.72
C ALA A 310 14.80 10.47 -11.24
N ALA A 311 15.32 11.41 -10.45
CA ALA A 311 14.88 11.62 -9.07
C ALA A 311 13.42 12.12 -9.01
N MET A 312 13.01 13.00 -9.92
CA MET A 312 11.62 13.48 -9.96
C MET A 312 10.65 12.38 -10.41
N LEU A 313 11.00 11.59 -11.42
CA LEU A 313 10.24 10.41 -11.83
C LEU A 313 9.95 9.49 -10.64
N THR A 314 10.97 9.23 -9.83
CA THR A 314 10.87 8.41 -8.62
C THR A 314 9.80 8.93 -7.63
N ARG A 315 9.76 10.25 -7.42
CA ARG A 315 8.81 10.88 -6.49
C ARG A 315 7.36 10.76 -6.95
N TYR A 316 7.09 10.93 -8.24
CA TYR A 316 5.73 10.80 -8.78
C TYR A 316 5.26 9.35 -8.77
N LEU A 317 6.11 8.42 -9.21
CA LEU A 317 5.78 7.00 -9.21
C LEU A 317 5.54 6.43 -7.81
N ALA A 318 6.19 6.97 -6.77
CA ALA A 318 5.90 6.58 -5.39
C ALA A 318 4.44 6.82 -5.00
N ALA A 319 3.85 7.93 -5.45
CA ALA A 319 2.44 8.26 -5.18
C ALA A 319 1.49 7.37 -6.00
N GLU A 320 1.82 7.13 -7.27
CA GLU A 320 0.98 6.36 -8.19
C GLU A 320 1.00 4.85 -7.92
N LEU A 321 2.16 4.29 -7.56
CA LEU A 321 2.35 2.85 -7.39
C LEU A 321 2.16 2.38 -5.94
N GLY A 322 2.13 3.29 -4.98
CA GLY A 322 1.92 2.99 -3.55
C GLY A 322 0.68 2.13 -3.25
N PRO A 323 -0.51 2.43 -3.83
CA PRO A 323 -1.71 1.60 -3.65
C PRO A 323 -1.57 0.14 -4.12
N SER A 324 -0.56 -0.15 -4.96
CA SER A 324 -0.24 -1.49 -5.45
C SER A 324 0.78 -2.22 -4.57
N GLY A 325 1.20 -1.66 -3.42
CA GLY A 325 2.19 -2.27 -2.53
C GLY A 325 3.64 -2.11 -3.00
N ILE A 326 3.89 -1.18 -3.92
CA ILE A 326 5.20 -0.91 -4.50
C ILE A 326 5.79 0.35 -3.86
N THR A 327 7.02 0.27 -3.36
CA THR A 327 7.75 1.47 -2.92
C THR A 327 8.73 1.90 -4.00
N VAL A 328 8.83 3.21 -4.23
CA VAL A 328 9.75 3.80 -5.21
C VAL A 328 10.61 4.83 -4.47
N ASN A 329 11.92 4.60 -4.39
CA ASN A 329 12.84 5.45 -3.64
C ASN A 329 14.07 5.81 -4.46
N ASN A 330 14.74 6.87 -4.05
CA ASN A 330 15.94 7.38 -4.67
C ASN A 330 17.12 7.28 -3.71
N VAL A 331 18.29 6.90 -4.21
CA VAL A 331 19.56 6.96 -3.49
C VAL A 331 20.45 7.98 -4.19
N ALA A 332 20.97 8.96 -3.44
CA ALA A 332 21.81 10.02 -3.96
C ALA A 332 23.25 9.90 -3.40
N PRO A 333 24.15 9.18 -4.09
CA PRO A 333 25.54 9.07 -3.67
C PRO A 333 26.31 10.39 -3.81
N GLY A 334 27.27 10.62 -2.93
CA GLY A 334 28.36 11.57 -3.16
C GLY A 334 29.39 11.03 -4.15
N MET A 335 30.52 11.73 -4.28
CA MET A 335 31.64 11.22 -5.09
C MET A 335 32.09 9.85 -4.56
N THR A 336 32.00 8.83 -5.41
CA THR A 336 32.16 7.42 -5.05
C THR A 336 33.36 6.82 -5.77
N GLU A 337 34.21 6.10 -5.03
CA GLU A 337 35.41 5.43 -5.52
C GLU A 337 35.07 4.35 -6.58
N THR A 338 35.05 4.76 -7.84
CA THR A 338 34.68 3.92 -8.99
C THR A 338 35.45 4.34 -10.24
N PRO A 339 35.50 3.49 -11.28
CA PRO A 339 36.08 3.89 -12.57
C PRO A 339 35.44 5.14 -13.19
N LEU A 340 34.20 5.50 -12.83
CA LEU A 340 33.50 6.67 -13.37
C LEU A 340 34.21 7.98 -13.02
N ILE A 341 34.86 8.05 -11.85
CA ILE A 341 35.62 9.22 -11.42
C ILE A 341 37.12 9.11 -11.75
N GLY A 342 37.54 8.11 -12.54
CA GLY A 342 38.95 7.86 -12.83
C GLY A 342 39.66 9.02 -13.55
N ASP A 343 38.90 9.83 -14.31
CA ASP A 343 39.42 11.02 -14.99
C ASP A 343 39.43 12.28 -14.10
N VAL A 344 38.93 12.19 -12.86
CA VAL A 344 38.95 13.30 -11.90
C VAL A 344 40.34 13.35 -11.25
N PRO A 345 41.07 14.49 -11.29
CA PRO A 345 42.39 14.58 -10.68
C PRO A 345 42.38 14.23 -9.20
N GLU A 346 43.39 13.49 -8.72
CA GLU A 346 43.51 13.05 -7.32
C GLU A 346 43.39 14.22 -6.33
N LYS A 347 44.01 15.36 -6.64
CA LYS A 347 43.89 16.58 -5.82
C LYS A 347 42.42 17.03 -5.67
N ALA A 348 41.62 16.95 -6.72
CA ALA A 348 40.20 17.29 -6.66
C ALA A 348 39.42 16.26 -5.83
N GLN A 349 39.73 14.96 -5.96
CA GLN A 349 39.16 13.90 -5.14
C GLN A 349 39.46 14.13 -3.63
N LEU A 350 40.70 14.46 -3.28
CA LEU A 350 41.12 14.78 -1.91
C LEU A 350 40.43 16.03 -1.36
N LEU A 351 40.21 17.05 -2.20
CA LEU A 351 39.45 18.25 -1.80
C LEU A 351 38.00 17.91 -1.50
N VAL A 352 37.35 17.11 -2.35
CA VAL A 352 35.97 16.63 -2.10
C VAL A 352 35.92 15.81 -0.82
N ALA A 353 36.83 14.86 -0.62
CA ALA A 353 36.93 14.08 0.61
C ALA A 353 37.09 14.99 1.84
N ARG A 354 37.92 16.03 1.77
CA ARG A 354 38.09 17.02 2.84
C ARG A 354 36.84 17.85 3.08
N GLN A 355 36.05 18.18 2.06
CA GLN A 355 34.83 18.97 2.23
C GLN A 355 33.67 18.15 2.83
N THR A 356 33.65 16.84 2.59
CA THR A 356 32.66 15.93 3.17
C THR A 356 32.83 15.87 4.70
N PRO A 357 31.76 16.04 5.51
CA PRO A 357 31.82 15.90 6.96
C PRO A 357 32.46 14.61 7.47
N LEU A 358 32.24 13.48 6.78
CA LEU A 358 32.87 12.18 7.11
C LEU A 358 34.35 12.06 6.64
N ARG A 359 34.92 13.10 6.03
CA ARG A 359 36.34 13.22 5.63
C ARG A 359 36.87 12.11 4.71
N ARG A 360 35.99 11.47 3.95
CA ARG A 360 36.31 10.45 2.95
C ARG A 360 35.34 10.51 1.77
N LEU A 361 35.73 9.88 0.65
CA LEU A 361 34.80 9.57 -0.42
C LEU A 361 33.86 8.44 -0.02
N ALA A 362 32.73 8.34 -0.72
CA ALA A 362 31.86 7.17 -0.59
C ALA A 362 32.55 5.97 -1.26
N THR A 363 32.32 4.79 -0.70
CA THR A 363 32.66 3.52 -1.33
C THR A 363 31.43 2.97 -2.03
N PRO A 364 31.58 2.10 -3.06
CA PRO A 364 30.45 1.37 -3.63
C PRO A 364 29.62 0.59 -2.59
N ALA A 365 30.28 0.11 -1.53
CA ALA A 365 29.63 -0.62 -0.44
C ALA A 365 28.68 0.26 0.41
N ASP A 366 29.02 1.54 0.61
CA ASP A 366 28.15 2.50 1.30
C ASP A 366 26.81 2.65 0.55
N VAL A 367 26.86 2.77 -0.78
CA VAL A 367 25.67 2.88 -1.64
C VAL A 367 24.88 1.58 -1.65
N ALA A 368 25.56 0.44 -1.76
CA ALA A 368 24.91 -0.87 -1.75
C ALA A 368 24.14 -1.12 -0.44
N ALA A 369 24.66 -0.66 0.69
CA ALA A 369 23.99 -0.79 1.99
C ALA A 369 22.65 -0.05 2.03
N ALA A 370 22.61 1.19 1.55
CA ALA A 370 21.38 1.98 1.44
C ALA A 370 20.34 1.30 0.52
N VAL A 371 20.77 0.83 -0.65
CA VAL A 371 19.89 0.10 -1.58
C VAL A 371 19.32 -1.15 -0.92
N THR A 372 20.14 -1.94 -0.25
CA THR A 372 19.72 -3.19 0.41
C THR A 372 18.68 -2.92 1.51
N HIS A 373 18.84 -1.84 2.28
CA HIS A 373 17.84 -1.44 3.26
C HIS A 373 16.51 -1.05 2.59
N LEU A 374 16.55 -0.20 1.56
CA LEU A 374 15.35 0.28 0.87
C LEU A 374 14.55 -0.82 0.16
N VAL A 375 15.19 -1.94 -0.21
CA VAL A 375 14.51 -3.08 -0.84
C VAL A 375 14.09 -4.17 0.15
N SER A 376 14.40 -3.99 1.44
CA SER A 376 14.00 -4.91 2.50
C SER A 376 12.52 -4.79 2.85
N ASP A 377 12.02 -5.72 3.67
CA ASP A 377 10.67 -5.63 4.22
C ASP A 377 10.54 -4.58 5.32
N GLU A 378 11.64 -4.28 6.03
CA GLU A 378 11.68 -3.24 7.07
C GLU A 378 11.43 -1.85 6.49
N ALA A 379 11.80 -1.62 5.22
CA ALA A 379 11.57 -0.36 4.53
C ALA A 379 10.18 -0.28 3.83
N GLY A 380 9.24 -1.18 4.14
CA GLY A 380 7.93 -1.23 3.48
C GLY A 380 7.06 0.03 3.62
N PHE A 381 7.38 0.93 4.56
CA PHE A 381 6.72 2.22 4.75
C PHE A 381 7.56 3.42 4.29
N VAL A 382 8.71 3.18 3.64
CA VAL A 382 9.57 4.21 3.07
C VAL A 382 9.31 4.25 1.56
N THR A 383 8.69 5.31 1.06
CA THR A 383 8.47 5.53 -0.38
C THR A 383 8.54 7.02 -0.70
N GLY A 384 8.97 7.36 -1.93
CA GLY A 384 9.13 8.74 -2.40
C GLY A 384 10.31 9.49 -1.78
N GLN A 385 11.22 8.79 -1.09
CA GLN A 385 12.34 9.40 -0.38
C GLN A 385 13.61 9.47 -1.20
N THR A 386 14.43 10.49 -0.96
CA THR A 386 15.84 10.54 -1.39
C THR A 386 16.74 10.23 -0.20
N MET A 387 17.33 9.04 -0.19
CA MET A 387 18.35 8.64 0.76
C MET A 387 19.72 9.15 0.31
N ARG A 388 20.25 10.12 1.03
CA ARG A 388 21.56 10.74 0.75
C ARG A 388 22.68 9.84 1.28
N VAL A 389 23.54 9.36 0.37
CA VAL A 389 24.73 8.56 0.70
C VAL A 389 25.96 9.37 0.29
N ASN A 390 26.08 10.55 0.88
CA ASN A 390 27.02 11.58 0.42
C ASN A 390 27.95 12.10 1.53
N GLY A 391 27.99 11.40 2.66
CA GLY A 391 28.83 11.74 3.82
C GLY A 391 28.54 13.12 4.43
N GLY A 392 27.35 13.69 4.18
CA GLY A 392 26.92 15.00 4.68
C GLY A 392 27.28 16.18 3.79
N MET A 393 27.81 15.95 2.58
CA MET A 393 28.21 17.05 1.69
C MET A 393 27.00 17.85 1.13
N ALA A 394 25.81 17.26 1.07
CA ALA A 394 24.56 17.97 0.79
C ALA A 394 23.51 17.54 1.80
N MET A 395 22.82 18.53 2.39
CA MET A 395 21.79 18.38 3.43
C MET A 395 20.57 19.23 3.04
N PRO A 396 19.34 18.79 3.37
CA PRO A 396 18.10 19.51 3.05
C PRO A 396 17.92 20.81 3.84
#